data_AF-W1S5S3-F1
#
_entry.id   AF-W1S5S3-F1
#
_cell.length_a   1.000
_cell.length_b   1.000
_cell.length_c   1.000
_cell.angle_alpha   90.00
_cell.angle_beta   90.00
_cell.angle_gamma   90.00
#
_symmetry.space_group_name_H-M   'P 1'
#
loop_
_entity.id
_entity.type
_entity.pdbx_description
1 polymer ?
#
loop_
_entity_poly.entity_id
_entity_poly.type
_entity_poly.pdbx_seq_one_letter_code
_entity_poly.pdbx_strand_id
1 'polypeptide(L)'
;MSDEALTDAEKTRFTLALVEQCVRNTFLEELHAGTVPDSAVGDYSDVKVVTPFGEIPWTQLSRISDAEMKTLMIEITNKVFTFLTYAEDLAALGGAVRWNRPEIDMGLERKALRRRALRLGTPDSPEGTD
;
A
#
# COMPACT_ATOMS: atom_id res chain seq x y z
N MET A 1 -6.71 -24.74 -9.89
CA MET A 1 -5.47 -24.41 -9.16
C MET A 1 -5.41 -25.37 -8.00
N SER A 2 -4.38 -26.22 -7.93
CA SER A 2 -4.19 -27.12 -6.79
C SER A 2 -4.22 -26.31 -5.50
N ASP A 3 -4.85 -26.87 -4.46
CA ASP A 3 -5.13 -26.23 -3.17
C ASP A 3 -3.86 -26.13 -2.28
N GLU A 4 -2.71 -25.95 -2.93
CA GLU A 4 -1.42 -25.86 -2.25
C GLU A 4 -1.15 -24.39 -1.95
N ALA A 5 -1.20 -24.05 -0.66
CA ALA A 5 -0.92 -22.70 -0.21
C ALA A 5 0.53 -22.33 -0.57
N LEU A 6 0.74 -21.13 -1.12
CA LEU A 6 2.07 -20.60 -1.39
C LEU A 6 2.99 -20.74 -0.17
N THR A 7 4.23 -21.15 -0.40
CA THR A 7 5.28 -21.09 0.61
C THR A 7 5.57 -19.65 1.02
N ASP A 8 6.17 -19.43 2.18
CA ASP A 8 6.51 -18.07 2.62
C ASP A 8 7.53 -17.37 1.72
N ALA A 9 8.41 -18.15 1.08
CA ALA A 9 9.35 -17.65 0.08
C ALA A 9 8.61 -17.16 -1.17
N GLU A 10 7.64 -17.93 -1.67
CA GLU A 10 6.80 -17.53 -2.79
C GLU A 10 5.95 -16.30 -2.45
N LYS A 11 5.27 -16.30 -1.29
CA LYS A 11 4.52 -15.12 -0.81
C LYS A 11 5.39 -13.88 -0.77
N THR A 12 6.61 -13.99 -0.25
CA THR A 12 7.58 -12.89 -0.20
C THR A 12 7.90 -12.40 -1.61
N ARG A 13 8.29 -13.31 -2.51
CA ARG A 13 8.65 -12.97 -3.89
C ARG A 13 7.50 -12.32 -4.66
N PHE A 14 6.31 -12.91 -4.63
CA PHE A 14 5.13 -12.37 -5.30
C PHE A 14 4.74 -11.00 -4.74
N THR A 15 4.81 -10.81 -3.42
CA THR A 15 4.50 -9.52 -2.79
C THR A 15 5.47 -8.43 -3.24
N LEU A 16 6.77 -8.71 -3.22
CA LEU A 16 7.79 -7.74 -3.64
C LEU A 16 7.62 -7.38 -5.12
N ALA A 17 7.39 -8.37 -6.00
CA ALA A 17 7.18 -8.14 -7.42
C ALA A 17 5.91 -7.33 -7.70
N LEU A 18 4.80 -7.66 -7.02
CA LEU A 18 3.53 -6.93 -7.13
C LEU A 18 3.70 -5.47 -6.69
N VAL A 19 4.30 -5.21 -5.52
CA VAL A 19 4.47 -3.85 -5.03
C VAL A 19 5.45 -3.05 -5.92
N GLU A 20 6.54 -3.68 -6.38
CA GLU A 20 7.47 -3.04 -7.31
C GLU A 20 6.78 -2.62 -8.60
N GLN A 21 6.10 -3.55 -9.27
CA GLN A 21 5.57 -3.31 -10.61
C GLN A 21 4.25 -2.54 -10.59
N CYS A 22 3.42 -2.78 -9.59
CA CYS A 22 2.05 -2.26 -9.54
C CYS A 22 1.90 -1.03 -8.66
N VAL A 23 2.88 -0.69 -7.81
CA VAL A 23 2.80 0.50 -6.93
C VAL A 23 4.00 1.40 -7.15
N ARG A 24 5.23 0.91 -6.94
CA ARG A 24 6.44 1.71 -7.09
C ARG A 24 6.58 2.23 -8.53
N ASN A 25 6.51 1.34 -9.51
CA ASN A 25 6.69 1.67 -10.92
C ASN A 25 5.38 2.16 -11.58
N THR A 26 4.82 3.25 -11.04
CA THR A 26 3.58 3.90 -11.50
C THR A 26 3.75 5.42 -11.55
N PHE A 27 2.67 6.16 -11.81
CA PHE A 27 2.56 7.61 -11.63
C PHE A 27 3.07 8.11 -10.26
N LEU A 28 3.20 7.23 -9.27
CA LEU A 28 3.90 7.53 -8.02
C LEU A 28 5.34 8.03 -8.22
N GLU A 29 6.09 7.53 -9.20
CA GLU A 29 7.44 8.05 -9.50
C GLU A 29 7.40 9.47 -10.06
N GLU A 30 6.37 9.82 -10.83
CA GLU A 30 6.21 11.19 -11.33
C GLU A 30 5.93 12.17 -10.18
N LEU A 31 5.08 11.78 -9.23
CA LEU A 31 4.85 12.54 -7.99
C LEU A 31 6.13 12.65 -7.15
N HIS A 32 6.94 11.59 -7.11
CA HIS A 32 8.19 11.54 -6.35
C HIS A 32 9.35 12.31 -7.01
N ALA A 33 9.30 12.59 -8.31
CA ALA A 33 10.32 13.34 -9.04
C ALA A 33 10.33 14.85 -8.74
N GLY A 34 9.37 15.35 -7.96
CA GLY A 34 9.28 16.75 -7.56
C GLY A 34 10.41 17.19 -6.61
N THR A 35 10.62 18.50 -6.52
CA THR A 35 11.55 19.09 -5.55
C THR A 35 10.99 18.97 -4.14
N VAL A 36 11.72 18.27 -3.26
CA VAL A 36 11.40 18.18 -1.83
C VAL A 36 11.95 19.43 -1.12
N PRO A 37 11.14 20.21 -0.38
CA PRO A 37 11.65 21.34 0.39
C PRO A 37 12.52 20.85 1.56
N ASP A 38 13.42 21.72 2.01
CA ASP A 38 14.21 21.53 3.22
C ASP A 38 13.68 22.42 4.34
N SER A 39 13.94 22.05 5.59
CA SER A 39 13.52 22.76 6.80
C SER A 39 14.74 23.14 7.63
N ALA A 40 14.85 24.41 8.01
CA ALA A 40 15.97 24.87 8.83
C ALA A 40 15.88 24.35 10.28
N VAL A 41 14.67 24.09 10.77
CA VAL A 41 14.42 23.54 12.11
C VAL A 41 14.23 22.02 12.12
N GLY A 42 14.12 21.39 10.95
CA GLY A 42 14.05 19.94 10.76
C GLY A 42 12.65 19.32 10.95
N ASP A 43 11.69 20.04 11.51
CA ASP A 43 10.31 19.56 11.72
C ASP A 43 9.30 20.11 10.69
N TYR A 44 9.79 20.88 9.71
CA TYR A 44 8.99 21.50 8.64
C TYR A 44 7.94 22.51 9.11
N SER A 45 7.97 22.97 10.37
CA SER A 45 7.09 24.04 10.85
C SER A 45 7.40 25.41 10.21
N ASP A 46 8.61 25.57 9.67
CA ASP A 46 9.07 26.74 8.92
C ASP A 46 8.82 26.65 7.41
N VAL A 47 8.24 25.55 6.92
CA VAL A 47 7.94 25.34 5.50
C VAL A 47 6.46 25.61 5.21
N LYS A 48 6.18 26.31 4.11
CA LYS A 48 4.82 26.62 3.65
C LYS A 48 4.72 26.64 2.14
N VAL A 49 3.53 26.39 1.63
CA VAL A 49 3.16 26.67 0.23
C VAL A 49 2.44 28.01 0.19
N VAL A 50 2.90 28.91 -0.68
CA VAL A 50 2.27 30.21 -0.90
C VAL A 50 1.40 30.12 -2.15
N THR A 51 0.13 30.45 -2.00
CA THR A 51 -0.84 30.50 -3.10
C THR A 51 -1.47 31.90 -3.17
N PRO A 52 -2.18 32.24 -4.27
CA PRO A 52 -2.96 33.47 -4.32
C PRO A 52 -4.07 33.57 -3.26
N PHE A 53 -4.46 32.45 -2.63
CA PHE A 53 -5.51 32.38 -1.61
C PHE A 53 -4.97 32.38 -0.18
N GLY A 54 -3.64 32.46 -0.01
CA GLY A 54 -2.97 32.46 1.28
C GLY A 54 -1.89 31.40 1.39
N GLU A 55 -1.38 31.26 2.61
CA GLU A 55 -0.30 30.35 2.96
C GLU A 55 -0.86 29.07 3.57
N ILE A 56 -0.31 27.92 3.19
CA ILE A 56 -0.65 26.62 3.74
C ILE A 56 0.60 26.06 4.43
N PRO A 57 0.57 25.80 5.75
CA PRO A 57 1.67 25.12 6.44
C PRO A 57 1.96 23.78 5.78
N TRP A 58 3.24 23.45 5.57
CA TRP A 58 3.63 22.18 4.95
C TRP A 58 3.07 20.97 5.71
N THR A 59 3.00 21.05 7.03
CA THR A 59 2.45 20.00 7.90
C THR A 59 0.95 19.74 7.66
N GLN A 60 0.21 20.71 7.12
CA GLN A 60 -1.23 20.63 6.85
C GLN A 60 -1.55 20.47 5.35
N LEU A 61 -0.55 20.58 4.48
CA LEU A 61 -0.72 20.49 3.02
C LEU A 61 -1.12 19.07 2.60
N SER A 62 -2.13 18.93 1.74
CA SER A 62 -2.30 17.67 1.00
C SER A 62 -1.24 17.56 -0.10
N ARG A 63 -0.47 16.47 -0.12
CA ARG A 63 0.62 16.26 -1.09
C ARG A 63 0.15 15.67 -2.42
N ILE A 64 -1.05 15.10 -2.45
CA ILE A 64 -1.64 14.46 -3.62
C ILE A 64 -3.05 15.00 -3.77
N SER A 65 -3.35 15.60 -4.91
CA SER A 65 -4.71 16.06 -5.26
C SER A 65 -5.64 14.89 -5.58
N ASP A 66 -6.95 15.13 -5.57
CA ASP A 66 -7.94 14.11 -5.93
C ASP A 66 -7.75 13.60 -7.37
N ALA A 67 -7.34 14.48 -8.28
CA ALA A 67 -7.08 14.11 -9.68
C ALA A 67 -5.86 13.18 -9.77
N GLU A 68 -4.76 13.52 -9.10
CA GLU A 68 -3.54 12.70 -9.03
C GLU A 68 -3.82 11.35 -8.35
N MET A 69 -4.56 11.37 -7.24
CA MET A 69 -4.99 10.16 -6.53
C MET A 69 -5.82 9.26 -7.44
N LYS A 70 -6.77 9.81 -8.20
CA LYS A 70 -7.58 9.04 -9.15
C LYS A 70 -6.72 8.40 -10.24
N THR A 71 -5.81 9.17 -10.84
CA THR A 71 -4.87 8.65 -11.85
C THR A 71 -4.05 7.49 -11.29
N LEU A 72 -3.46 7.69 -10.11
CA LEU A 72 -2.66 6.67 -9.43
C LEU A 72 -3.47 5.40 -9.15
N MET A 73 -4.68 5.53 -8.59
CA MET A 73 -5.51 4.38 -8.23
C MET A 73 -5.99 3.58 -9.44
N ILE A 74 -6.31 4.25 -10.56
CA ILE A 74 -6.68 3.56 -11.81
C ILE A 74 -5.50 2.74 -12.34
N GLU A 75 -4.31 3.34 -12.38
CA GLU A 75 -3.11 2.66 -12.87
C GLU A 75 -2.72 1.47 -11.99
N ILE A 76 -2.66 1.66 -10.66
CA ILE A 76 -2.38 0.60 -9.69
C ILE A 76 -3.38 -0.55 -9.89
N THR A 77 -4.68 -0.24 -10.00
CA THR A 77 -5.72 -1.27 -10.14
C THR A 77 -5.53 -2.09 -11.42
N ASN A 78 -5.28 -1.42 -12.55
CA ASN A 78 -5.04 -2.10 -13.82
C ASN A 78 -3.79 -2.97 -13.78
N LYS A 79 -2.71 -2.48 -13.16
CA LYS A 79 -1.45 -3.23 -13.02
C LYS A 79 -1.60 -4.41 -12.08
N VAL A 80 -2.29 -4.25 -10.94
CA VAL A 80 -2.56 -5.37 -10.02
C VAL A 80 -3.41 -6.43 -10.72
N PHE A 81 -4.47 -6.03 -11.44
CA PHE A 81 -5.28 -6.97 -12.21
C PHE A 81 -4.44 -7.75 -13.24
N THR A 82 -3.56 -7.04 -13.95
CA THR A 82 -2.63 -7.65 -14.92
C THR A 82 -1.65 -8.60 -14.24
N PHE A 83 -1.03 -8.18 -13.13
CA PHE A 83 -0.10 -9.00 -12.37
C PHE A 83 -0.77 -10.28 -11.87
N LEU A 84 -1.97 -10.20 -11.29
CA LEU A 84 -2.69 -11.38 -10.83
C LEU A 84 -3.12 -12.32 -11.97
N THR A 85 -3.24 -11.80 -13.20
CA THR A 85 -3.55 -12.61 -14.39
C THR A 85 -2.32 -13.34 -14.92
N TYR A 86 -1.14 -12.73 -14.83
CA TYR A 86 0.12 -13.23 -15.41
C TYR A 86 1.24 -13.36 -14.35
N ALA A 87 0.86 -13.80 -13.15
CA ALA A 87 1.71 -13.67 -11.97
C ALA A 87 3.04 -14.44 -12.10
N GLU A 88 3.00 -15.64 -12.68
CA GLU A 88 4.18 -16.49 -12.85
C GLU A 88 5.26 -15.81 -13.71
N ASP A 89 4.84 -15.14 -14.78
CA ASP A 89 5.73 -14.43 -15.71
C ASP A 89 6.22 -13.10 -15.13
N LEU A 90 5.43 -12.48 -14.25
CA LEU A 90 5.71 -11.16 -13.68
C LEU A 90 6.37 -11.23 -12.29
N ALA A 91 6.56 -12.41 -11.69
CA ALA A 91 7.16 -12.53 -10.35
C ALA A 91 8.69 -12.30 -10.31
N ALA A 92 9.32 -11.91 -11.40
CA ALA A 92 10.74 -11.52 -11.42
C ALA A 92 10.94 -10.19 -10.67
N LEU A 93 11.95 -10.14 -9.81
CA LEU A 93 12.29 -8.94 -9.04
C LEU A 93 13.35 -8.11 -9.77
N GLY A 94 13.12 -6.80 -9.82
CA GLY A 94 14.12 -5.82 -10.23
C GLY A 94 14.89 -5.29 -9.02
N GLY A 95 14.74 -3.99 -8.74
CA GLY A 95 15.32 -3.34 -7.57
C GLY A 95 14.74 -3.82 -6.24
N ALA A 96 13.53 -4.37 -6.25
CA ALA A 96 12.87 -4.89 -5.04
C ALA A 96 13.56 -6.08 -4.39
N VAL A 97 14.53 -6.71 -5.08
CA VAL A 97 15.40 -7.74 -4.47
C VAL A 97 16.16 -7.25 -3.24
N ARG A 98 16.34 -5.92 -3.11
CA ARG A 98 17.05 -5.28 -1.99
C ARG A 98 16.12 -4.76 -0.89
N TRP A 99 14.82 -4.89 -1.06
CA TRP A 99 13.86 -4.41 -0.08
C TRP A 99 13.81 -5.35 1.14
N ASN A 100 13.35 -4.82 2.27
CA ASN A 100 13.13 -5.62 3.46
C ASN A 100 12.10 -6.72 3.18
N ARG A 101 12.24 -7.86 3.87
CA ARG A 101 11.25 -8.93 3.83
C ARG A 101 9.88 -8.38 4.31
N PRO A 102 8.78 -8.64 3.59
CA PRO A 102 7.45 -8.26 4.04
C PRO A 102 7.09 -8.91 5.38
N GLU A 103 6.42 -8.17 6.23
CA GLU A 103 5.92 -8.63 7.53
C GLU A 103 4.39 -8.66 7.54
N ILE A 104 3.81 -9.44 8.45
CA ILE A 104 2.36 -9.48 8.64
C ILE A 104 1.92 -8.17 9.32
N ASP A 105 1.04 -7.43 8.67
CA ASP A 105 0.35 -6.31 9.33
C ASP A 105 -0.69 -6.84 10.33
N MET A 106 -0.41 -6.66 11.61
CA MET A 106 -1.25 -7.17 12.70
C MET A 106 -2.68 -6.59 12.67
N GLY A 107 -2.86 -5.37 12.16
CA GLY A 107 -4.18 -4.75 12.03
C GLY A 107 -5.04 -5.45 10.98
N LEU A 108 -4.46 -5.69 9.81
CA LEU A 108 -5.09 -6.36 8.69
C LEU A 108 -5.31 -7.85 8.96
N GLU A 109 -4.38 -8.51 9.65
CA GLU A 109 -4.54 -9.90 10.10
C GLU A 109 -5.75 -10.03 11.04
N ARG A 110 -5.86 -9.19 12.08
CA ARG A 110 -7.02 -9.19 12.98
C ARG A 110 -8.32 -9.01 12.21
N LYS A 111 -8.34 -8.11 11.22
CA LYS A 111 -9.49 -7.90 10.34
C LYS A 111 -9.82 -9.15 9.51
N ALA A 112 -8.81 -9.86 9.00
CA ALA A 112 -8.98 -11.10 8.23
C ALA A 112 -9.52 -12.25 9.10
N LEU A 113 -8.98 -12.43 10.30
CA LEU A 113 -9.44 -13.44 11.27
C LEU A 113 -10.88 -13.18 11.70
N ARG A 114 -11.24 -11.93 12.01
CA ARG A 114 -12.63 -11.54 12.32
C ARG A 114 -13.58 -11.89 11.18
N ARG A 115 -13.22 -11.56 9.94
CA ARG A 115 -14.02 -11.90 8.74
C ARG A 115 -14.12 -13.41 8.52
N ARG A 116 -13.06 -14.16 8.81
CA ARG A 116 -13.07 -15.63 8.73
C ARG A 116 -14.05 -16.22 9.74
N ALA A 117 -14.01 -15.80 11.00
CA ALA A 117 -14.94 -16.26 12.04
C ALA A 117 -16.40 -16.00 11.67
N LEU A 118 -16.71 -14.80 11.16
CA LEU A 118 -18.06 -14.45 10.68
C LEU A 118 -18.51 -15.35 9.52
N ARG A 119 -17.63 -15.68 8.57
CA ARG A 119 -17.96 -16.58 7.45
C ARG A 119 -18.17 -18.03 7.87
N LEU A 120 -17.43 -18.49 8.90
CA LEU A 120 -17.50 -19.87 9.39
C LEU A 120 -18.60 -20.06 10.46
N GLY A 121 -19.33 -19.00 10.83
CA GLY A 121 -20.49 -19.08 11.71
C GLY A 121 -20.15 -19.51 13.14
N THR A 122 -19.07 -18.99 13.72
CA THR A 122 -18.82 -19.24 15.15
C THR A 122 -19.87 -18.49 15.99
N PRO A 123 -20.72 -19.17 16.78
CA PRO A 123 -21.67 -18.52 17.65
C PRO A 123 -20.91 -17.98 18.86
N ASP A 124 -20.86 -16.67 18.99
CA ASP A 124 -20.48 -16.05 20.26
C ASP A 124 -21.78 -15.86 21.07
N SER A 125 -21.95 -16.66 22.12
CA SER A 125 -22.80 -16.30 23.24
C SER A 125 -22.19 -16.95 24.49
N PRO A 126 -21.66 -16.16 25.44
CA PRO A 126 -21.31 -16.69 26.74
C PRO A 126 -22.61 -17.05 27.47
N GLU A 127 -22.56 -18.18 28.18
CA GLU A 127 -23.62 -18.69 29.03
C GLU A 127 -24.17 -17.59 29.95
N GLY A 128 -25.45 -17.26 29.77
CA GLY A 128 -26.24 -16.57 30.77
C GLY A 128 -26.61 -17.58 31.85
N THR A 129 -26.04 -17.38 33.03
CA THR A 129 -26.44 -17.97 34.30
C THR A 129 -27.92 -17.69 34.60
N ASP A 130 -28.68 -18.74 34.90
CA ASP A 130 -29.81 -18.75 35.83
C ASP A 130 -29.64 -19.92 36.80
#